data_AF-A0A3D8HVQ1-F1
#
_entry.id   AF-A0A3D8HVQ1-F1
#
_cell.length_a   1.000
_cell.length_b   1.000
_cell.length_c   1.000
_cell.angle_alpha   90.00
_cell.angle_beta   90.00
_cell.angle_gamma   90.00
#
_symmetry.space_group_name_H-M   'P 1'
#
loop_
_entity.id
_entity.type
_entity.pdbx_description
1 polymer ?
#
loop_
_entity_poly.entity_id
_entity_poly.type
_entity_poly.pdbx_seq_one_letter_code
_entity_poly.pdbx_strand_id
1 'polypeptide(L)'
;MSKYLVYHSYENLSLLDSAAALLDELGISFVTSNDFNYYGGYYGRLINEDKFFLANALSIAKASSHNADLLVLEEDAFCNLILAKREIEENSSLFTTIENALSKHNLKYNSNTKVVFVNDLLMQNLDSIKAKIKLPFSDFRASVFHSSRNMSDIASSKLFEILDLKILYDDRNAYFQYEIFNPDLAYKYSARGLEMAFDLGSDFVISNSIGVFSIFDKRRNKISKVINRDFLNLPVLFLPQVLLLSFGIKDDTKLGLRYHKVPVDFV
;
A
#
# COMPACT_ATOMS: atom_id res chain seq x y z
N MET A 1 10.60 11.77 -18.88
CA MET A 1 10.10 11.39 -17.55
C MET A 1 8.91 10.49 -17.75
N SER A 2 8.84 9.37 -17.03
CA SER A 2 7.68 8.48 -17.06
C SER A 2 6.48 9.16 -16.39
N LYS A 3 5.28 8.98 -16.96
CA LYS A 3 4.01 9.44 -16.39
C LYS A 3 3.31 8.26 -15.76
N TYR A 4 2.73 8.45 -14.57
CA TYR A 4 2.04 7.40 -13.84
C TYR A 4 0.54 7.66 -13.70
N LEU A 5 -0.28 6.62 -13.83
CA LEU A 5 -1.66 6.64 -13.38
C LEU A 5 -1.71 5.99 -11.99
N VAL A 6 -2.10 6.76 -10.98
CA VAL A 6 -2.21 6.27 -9.60
C VAL A 6 -3.41 5.33 -9.51
N TYR A 7 -3.13 4.08 -9.17
CA TYR A 7 -4.14 3.07 -8.93
C TYR A 7 -4.83 3.29 -7.58
N HIS A 8 -6.16 3.35 -7.58
CA HIS A 8 -6.94 3.27 -6.36
C HIS A 8 -8.33 2.67 -6.63
N SER A 9 -8.54 1.41 -6.24
CA SER A 9 -9.86 0.77 -6.25
C SER A 9 -10.49 0.67 -4.86
N TYR A 10 -9.86 1.31 -3.88
CA TYR A 10 -10.19 1.26 -2.45
C TYR A 10 -10.28 2.67 -1.85
N GLU A 11 -11.11 2.83 -0.82
CA GLU A 11 -11.32 4.09 -0.13
C GLU A 11 -10.32 4.23 1.04
N ASN A 12 -9.05 4.53 0.75
CA ASN A 12 -8.09 4.94 1.77
C ASN A 12 -7.48 6.32 1.43
N LEU A 13 -8.21 7.37 1.80
CA LEU A 13 -7.81 8.76 1.54
C LEU A 13 -6.51 9.15 2.24
N SER A 14 -6.15 8.50 3.35
CA SER A 14 -4.87 8.76 4.02
C SER A 14 -3.67 8.37 3.15
N LEU A 15 -3.72 7.18 2.54
CA LEU A 15 -2.67 6.75 1.60
C LEU A 15 -2.67 7.60 0.32
N LEU A 16 -3.86 7.93 -0.21
CA LEU A 16 -3.97 8.68 -1.47
C LEU A 16 -3.43 10.11 -1.34
N ASP A 17 -3.86 10.84 -0.30
CA ASP A 17 -3.42 12.23 -0.08
C ASP A 17 -1.90 12.28 0.15
N SER A 18 -1.38 11.39 0.99
CA SER A 18 0.06 11.35 1.30
C SER A 18 0.93 10.87 0.14
N ALA A 19 0.46 9.90 -0.65
CA ALA A 19 1.17 9.48 -1.85
C ALA A 19 1.19 10.60 -2.91
N ALA A 20 0.05 11.24 -3.18
CA ALA A 20 -0.02 12.34 -4.14
C ALA A 20 0.91 13.50 -3.75
N ALA A 21 0.85 13.93 -2.48
CA ALA A 21 1.72 14.97 -1.97
C ALA A 21 3.21 14.60 -2.05
N LEU A 22 3.57 13.33 -1.76
CA LEU A 22 4.95 12.87 -1.89
C LEU A 22 5.43 12.87 -3.34
N LEU A 23 4.61 12.40 -4.28
CA LEU A 23 4.93 12.42 -5.71
C LEU A 23 5.15 13.85 -6.22
N ASP A 24 4.31 14.79 -5.80
CA ASP A 24 4.46 16.22 -6.10
C ASP A 24 5.77 16.79 -5.54
N GLU A 25 6.09 16.49 -4.26
CA GLU A 25 7.35 16.92 -3.64
C GLU A 25 8.55 16.40 -4.43
N LEU A 26 8.50 15.16 -4.91
CA LEU A 26 9.57 14.54 -5.69
C LEU A 26 9.57 14.95 -7.18
N GLY A 27 8.61 15.75 -7.63
CA GLY A 27 8.50 16.17 -9.03
C GLY A 27 8.16 15.02 -9.98
N ILE A 28 7.49 13.97 -9.50
CA ILE A 28 7.10 12.81 -10.29
C ILE A 28 5.77 13.10 -10.97
N SER A 29 5.70 12.98 -12.29
CA SER A 29 4.46 13.22 -13.02
C SER A 29 3.46 12.08 -12.82
N PHE A 30 2.28 12.41 -12.30
CA PHE A 30 1.17 11.46 -12.16
C PHE A 30 -0.17 12.07 -12.55
N VAL A 31 -1.17 11.19 -12.72
CA VAL A 31 -2.59 11.52 -12.85
C VAL A 31 -3.40 10.57 -11.97
N THR A 32 -4.58 11.02 -11.53
CA THR A 32 -5.53 10.21 -10.76
C THR A 32 -6.79 9.95 -11.59
N SER A 33 -7.55 8.91 -11.23
CA SER A 33 -8.83 8.61 -11.88
C SER A 33 -9.74 7.85 -10.94
N ASN A 34 -10.99 8.30 -10.79
CA ASN A 34 -11.95 7.66 -9.88
C ASN A 34 -12.64 6.41 -10.45
N ASP A 35 -12.19 5.92 -11.60
CA ASP A 35 -12.90 4.88 -12.35
C ASP A 35 -12.02 3.63 -12.45
N PHE A 36 -11.86 2.97 -11.29
CA PHE A 36 -11.23 1.66 -11.18
C PHE A 36 -12.25 0.66 -10.66
N ASN A 37 -12.17 -0.56 -11.20
CA ASN A 37 -13.01 -1.65 -10.73
C ASN A 37 -12.33 -2.38 -9.57
N TYR A 38 -13.10 -2.65 -8.52
CA TYR A 38 -12.65 -3.45 -7.40
C TYR A 38 -12.41 -4.90 -7.85
N TYR A 39 -11.22 -5.44 -7.57
CA TYR A 39 -10.81 -6.79 -7.97
C TYR A 39 -11.25 -7.88 -6.98
N GLY A 40 -11.96 -7.53 -5.91
CA GLY A 40 -12.43 -8.50 -4.92
C GLY A 40 -11.46 -8.75 -3.75
N GLY A 41 -10.36 -8.00 -3.66
CA GLY A 41 -9.38 -8.15 -2.59
C GLY A 41 -8.68 -9.50 -2.65
N TYR A 42 -8.20 -9.99 -1.49
CA TYR A 42 -7.45 -11.24 -1.39
C TYR A 42 -8.18 -12.47 -1.96
N TYR A 43 -9.50 -12.55 -1.80
CA TYR A 43 -10.30 -13.71 -2.25
C TYR A 43 -10.92 -13.53 -3.63
N GLY A 44 -10.73 -12.38 -4.28
CA GLY A 44 -11.38 -12.07 -5.56
C GLY A 44 -11.20 -13.16 -6.60
N ARG A 45 -9.94 -13.62 -6.78
CA ARG A 45 -9.59 -14.70 -7.71
C ARG A 45 -10.30 -16.01 -7.39
N LEU A 46 -10.47 -16.35 -6.10
CA LEU A 46 -11.08 -17.61 -5.68
C LEU A 46 -12.61 -17.60 -5.82
N ILE A 47 -13.23 -16.44 -5.65
CA ILE A 47 -14.69 -16.29 -5.68
C ILE A 47 -15.19 -16.11 -7.12
N ASN A 48 -14.52 -15.29 -7.91
CA ASN A 48 -14.90 -15.04 -9.30
C ASN A 48 -13.67 -14.64 -10.13
N GLU A 49 -13.06 -15.65 -10.73
CA GLU A 49 -11.82 -15.51 -11.50
C GLU A 49 -11.98 -14.56 -12.71
N ASP A 50 -13.09 -14.64 -13.44
CA ASP A 50 -13.36 -13.78 -14.59
C ASP A 50 -13.40 -12.30 -14.21
N LYS A 51 -14.13 -11.95 -13.14
CA LYS A 51 -14.20 -10.57 -12.63
C LYS A 51 -12.86 -10.11 -12.09
N PHE A 52 -12.12 -10.99 -11.41
CA PHE A 52 -10.80 -10.68 -10.89
C PHE A 52 -9.84 -10.28 -12.02
N PHE A 53 -9.71 -11.11 -13.06
CA PHE A 53 -8.81 -10.80 -14.18
C PHE A 53 -9.29 -9.59 -14.97
N LEU A 54 -10.59 -9.45 -15.22
CA LEU A 54 -11.13 -8.30 -15.94
C LEU A 54 -10.89 -6.98 -15.20
N ALA A 55 -11.11 -6.91 -13.88
CA ALA A 55 -10.88 -5.70 -13.11
C ALA A 55 -9.42 -5.25 -13.13
N ASN A 56 -8.49 -6.20 -12.98
CA ASN A 56 -7.05 -5.93 -13.08
C ASN A 56 -6.64 -5.52 -14.50
N ALA A 57 -7.14 -6.20 -15.53
CA ALA A 57 -6.86 -5.88 -16.93
C ALA A 57 -7.37 -4.49 -17.33
N LEU A 58 -8.57 -4.12 -16.89
CA LEU A 58 -9.14 -2.78 -17.09
C LEU A 58 -8.23 -1.71 -16.50
N SER A 59 -7.69 -1.95 -15.32
CA SER A 59 -6.78 -1.01 -14.63
C SER A 59 -5.49 -0.81 -15.43
N ILE A 60 -4.90 -1.88 -15.95
CA ILE A 60 -3.70 -1.82 -16.80
C ILE A 60 -3.99 -1.13 -18.14
N ALA A 61 -5.07 -1.52 -18.83
CA ALA A 61 -5.47 -0.93 -20.11
C ALA A 61 -5.77 0.57 -19.97
N LYS A 62 -6.34 0.98 -18.84
CA LYS A 62 -6.63 2.38 -18.54
C LYS A 62 -5.37 3.22 -18.30
N ALA A 63 -4.35 2.68 -17.66
CA ALA A 63 -3.06 3.36 -17.58
C ALA A 63 -2.48 3.60 -18.98
N SER A 64 -2.55 2.58 -19.84
CA SER A 64 -2.10 2.68 -21.22
C SER A 64 -2.85 3.75 -22.02
N SER A 65 -4.18 3.87 -21.86
CA SER A 65 -4.97 4.91 -22.54
C SER A 65 -4.61 6.33 -22.12
N HIS A 66 -3.95 6.50 -20.96
CA HIS A 66 -3.43 7.79 -20.48
C HIS A 66 -1.95 8.04 -20.87
N ASN A 67 -1.37 7.15 -21.69
CA ASN A 67 0.07 7.10 -21.99
C ASN A 67 0.91 7.06 -20.71
N ALA A 68 0.49 6.22 -19.75
CA ALA A 68 1.08 6.13 -18.42
C ALA A 68 1.32 4.66 -18.02
N ASP A 69 2.27 4.46 -17.10
CA ASP A 69 2.40 3.21 -16.35
C ASP A 69 1.43 3.23 -15.14
N LEU A 70 1.00 2.06 -14.67
CA LEU A 70 0.11 1.95 -13.52
C LEU A 70 0.94 1.96 -12.22
N LEU A 71 0.78 2.99 -11.38
CA LEU A 71 1.47 3.11 -10.10
C LEU A 71 0.57 2.61 -8.97
N VAL A 72 1.04 1.62 -8.22
CA VAL A 72 0.31 0.98 -7.13
C VAL A 72 0.94 1.37 -5.80
N LEU A 73 0.10 1.82 -4.86
CA LEU A 73 0.56 2.46 -3.62
C LEU A 73 0.74 1.52 -2.43
N GLU A 74 0.31 0.26 -2.56
CA GLU A 74 0.30 -0.71 -1.47
C GLU A 74 0.39 -2.16 -2.00
N GLU A 75 0.76 -3.08 -1.12
CA GLU A 75 1.17 -4.43 -1.47
C GLU A 75 0.02 -5.34 -1.90
N ASP A 76 -1.18 -5.19 -1.32
CA ASP A 76 -2.31 -6.10 -1.57
C ASP A 76 -2.70 -6.05 -3.06
N ALA A 77 -2.94 -4.85 -3.60
CA ALA A 77 -3.25 -4.65 -5.00
C ALA A 77 -2.06 -4.92 -5.90
N PHE A 78 -0.83 -4.57 -5.47
CA PHE A 78 0.34 -4.81 -6.30
C PHE A 78 0.53 -6.30 -6.57
N CYS A 79 0.46 -7.14 -5.54
CA CYS A 79 0.54 -8.59 -5.70
C CYS A 79 -0.56 -9.14 -6.62
N ASN A 80 -1.79 -8.65 -6.49
CA ASN A 80 -2.91 -9.09 -7.33
C ASN A 80 -2.76 -8.66 -8.79
N LEU A 81 -2.30 -7.43 -9.05
CA LEU A 81 -2.06 -6.91 -10.39
C LEU A 81 -0.92 -7.64 -11.09
N ILE A 82 0.20 -7.91 -10.39
CA ILE A 82 1.33 -8.64 -10.94
C ILE A 82 0.93 -10.09 -11.27
N LEU A 83 0.20 -10.75 -10.37
CA LEU A 83 -0.34 -12.07 -10.65
C LEU A 83 -1.27 -12.05 -11.86
N ALA A 84 -2.24 -11.14 -11.90
CA ALA A 84 -3.18 -11.03 -13.01
C ALA A 84 -2.47 -10.78 -14.34
N LYS A 85 -1.54 -9.83 -14.38
CA LYS A 85 -0.73 -9.50 -15.56
C LYS A 85 -0.01 -10.73 -16.09
N ARG A 86 0.69 -11.47 -15.22
CA ARG A 86 1.42 -12.69 -15.60
C ARG A 86 0.50 -13.74 -16.20
N GLU A 87 -0.58 -14.10 -15.49
CA GLU A 87 -1.50 -15.15 -15.94
C GLU A 87 -2.21 -14.78 -17.25
N ILE A 88 -2.58 -13.52 -17.44
CA ILE A 88 -3.17 -13.02 -18.68
C ILE A 88 -2.17 -13.13 -19.84
N GLU A 89 -0.91 -12.75 -19.63
CA GLU A 89 0.11 -12.71 -20.68
C GLU A 89 0.66 -14.09 -21.05
N GLU A 90 0.66 -15.04 -20.12
CA GLU A 90 1.12 -16.42 -20.33
C GLU A 90 0.02 -17.35 -20.88
N ASN A 91 -1.25 -16.95 -20.80
CA ASN A 91 -2.40 -17.76 -21.25
C ASN A 91 -3.15 -17.10 -22.42
N SER A 92 -2.90 -17.56 -23.65
CA SER A 92 -3.51 -17.02 -24.87
C SER A 92 -5.05 -17.05 -24.88
N SER A 93 -5.67 -18.04 -24.23
CA SER A 93 -7.13 -18.15 -24.14
C SER A 93 -7.72 -17.08 -23.21
N LEU A 94 -7.09 -16.90 -22.05
CA LEU A 94 -7.44 -15.85 -21.10
C LEU A 94 -7.19 -14.47 -21.72
N PHE A 95 -6.04 -14.26 -22.37
CA PHE A 95 -5.72 -13.03 -23.10
C PHE A 95 -6.82 -12.65 -24.09
N THR A 96 -7.25 -13.60 -24.93
CA THR A 96 -8.31 -13.38 -25.92
C THR A 96 -9.64 -13.02 -25.27
N THR A 97 -9.97 -13.69 -24.16
CA THR A 97 -11.19 -13.40 -23.38
C THR A 97 -11.15 -11.98 -22.81
N ILE A 98 -10.01 -11.57 -22.26
CA ILE A 98 -9.79 -10.25 -21.70
C ILE A 98 -9.84 -9.17 -22.79
N GLU A 99 -9.16 -9.34 -23.92
CA GLU A 99 -9.21 -8.39 -25.04
C GLU A 99 -10.65 -8.18 -25.54
N ASN A 100 -11.42 -9.26 -25.70
CA ASN A 100 -12.82 -9.17 -26.08
C ASN A 100 -13.65 -8.41 -25.04
N ALA A 101 -13.40 -8.62 -23.75
CA ALA A 101 -14.10 -7.90 -22.69
C ALA A 101 -13.71 -6.40 -22.66
N LEU A 102 -12.42 -6.08 -22.78
CA LEU A 102 -11.92 -4.70 -22.81
C LEU A 102 -12.46 -3.90 -24.00
N SER A 103 -12.65 -4.54 -25.16
CA SER A 103 -13.21 -3.88 -26.35
C SER A 103 -14.59 -3.26 -26.10
N LYS A 104 -15.41 -3.86 -25.22
CA LYS A 104 -16.72 -3.34 -24.81
C LYS A 104 -16.62 -2.03 -24.02
N HIS A 105 -15.44 -1.74 -23.46
CA HIS A 105 -15.12 -0.52 -22.75
C HIS A 105 -14.29 0.46 -23.59
N ASN A 106 -14.11 0.21 -24.90
CA ASN A 106 -13.21 0.97 -25.78
C ASN A 106 -11.76 1.02 -25.27
N LEU A 107 -11.33 -0.04 -24.57
CA LEU A 107 -9.97 -0.19 -24.07
C LEU A 107 -9.28 -1.36 -24.78
N LYS A 108 -7.95 -1.30 -24.79
CA LYS A 108 -7.10 -2.37 -25.34
C LYS A 108 -5.99 -2.69 -24.34
N TYR A 109 -5.73 -3.97 -24.12
CA TYR A 109 -4.62 -4.41 -23.29
C TYR A 109 -3.29 -4.09 -23.99
N ASN A 110 -2.35 -3.58 -23.22
CA ASN A 110 -1.00 -3.31 -23.70
C ASN A 110 0.00 -3.91 -22.72
N SER A 111 0.64 -5.01 -23.13
CA SER A 111 1.61 -5.75 -22.32
C SER A 111 2.84 -4.92 -21.94
N ASN A 112 3.14 -3.84 -22.68
CA ASN A 112 4.24 -2.94 -22.36
C ASN A 112 3.93 -1.97 -21.21
N THR A 113 2.66 -1.85 -20.82
CA THR A 113 2.26 -1.04 -19.66
C THR A 113 2.80 -1.69 -18.41
N LYS A 114 3.64 -0.97 -17.66
CA LYS A 114 4.22 -1.47 -16.43
C LYS A 114 3.26 -1.30 -15.27
N VAL A 115 3.29 -2.25 -14.35
CA VAL A 115 2.72 -2.12 -13.02
C VAL A 115 3.89 -1.84 -12.09
N VAL A 116 3.91 -0.65 -11.50
CA VAL A 116 5.03 -0.14 -10.70
C VAL A 116 4.59 -0.01 -9.25
N PHE A 117 5.33 -0.58 -8.33
CA PHE A 117 5.08 -0.40 -6.90
C PHE A 117 5.71 0.90 -6.41
N VAL A 118 5.03 1.62 -5.52
CA VAL A 118 5.50 2.92 -5.02
C VAL A 118 6.87 2.80 -4.33
N ASN A 119 7.15 1.74 -3.56
CA ASN A 119 8.44 1.61 -2.88
C ASN A 119 9.59 1.41 -3.89
N ASP A 120 9.35 0.71 -4.99
CA ASP A 120 10.35 0.56 -6.07
C ASP A 120 10.61 1.89 -6.80
N LEU A 121 9.56 2.70 -6.95
CA LEU A 121 9.68 4.05 -7.51
C LEU A 121 10.46 4.98 -6.56
N LEU A 122 10.20 4.91 -5.26
CA LEU A 122 10.93 5.70 -4.26
C LEU A 122 12.42 5.33 -4.24
N MET A 123 12.75 4.05 -4.40
CA MET A 123 14.13 3.59 -4.53
C MET A 123 14.88 4.16 -5.73
N GLN A 124 14.18 4.34 -6.86
CA GLN A 124 14.75 5.00 -8.04
C GLN A 124 14.98 6.50 -7.82
N ASN A 125 14.40 7.08 -6.77
CA ASN A 125 14.47 8.50 -6.43
C ASN A 125 15.17 8.74 -5.08
N LEU A 126 15.98 7.79 -4.60
CA LEU A 126 16.58 7.82 -3.27
C LEU A 126 17.40 9.09 -3.00
N ASP A 127 18.16 9.58 -3.99
CA ASP A 127 18.96 10.79 -3.86
C ASP A 127 18.09 12.05 -3.70
N SER A 128 16.98 12.13 -4.44
CA SER A 128 16.00 13.22 -4.33
C SER A 128 15.32 13.22 -2.95
N ILE A 129 14.96 12.03 -2.47
CA ILE A 129 14.40 11.86 -1.12
C ILE A 129 15.43 12.31 -0.07
N LYS A 130 16.67 11.80 -0.14
CA LYS A 130 17.73 12.13 0.82
C LYS A 130 18.00 13.63 0.88
N ALA A 131 17.98 14.32 -0.26
CA ALA A 131 18.17 15.78 -0.32
C ALA A 131 17.04 16.59 0.33
N LYS A 132 15.85 15.99 0.51
CA LYS A 132 14.68 16.64 1.12
C LYS A 132 14.50 16.36 2.61
N ILE A 133 15.21 15.39 3.17
CA ILE A 133 15.13 15.06 4.60
C ILE A 133 15.66 16.25 5.42
N LYS A 134 14.79 16.80 6.28
CA LYS A 134 15.09 17.88 7.24
C LYS A 134 15.01 17.40 8.69
N LEU A 135 14.14 16.43 8.94
CA LEU A 135 13.87 15.83 10.24
C LEU A 135 14.11 14.32 10.13
N PRO A 136 15.35 13.84 10.36
CA PRO A 136 15.60 12.41 10.43
C PRO A 136 14.85 11.81 11.62
N PHE A 137 14.60 10.51 11.55
CA PHE A 137 13.86 9.73 12.54
C PHE A 137 14.79 9.02 13.53
N SER A 138 15.98 9.58 13.79
CA SER A 138 17.05 8.99 14.63
C SER A 138 16.62 8.63 16.05
N ASP A 139 15.68 9.40 16.61
CA ASP A 139 15.15 9.18 17.96
C ASP A 139 13.97 8.21 18.01
N PHE A 140 13.44 7.83 16.83
CA PHE A 140 12.27 6.98 16.69
C PHE A 140 12.65 5.54 16.36
N ARG A 141 11.75 4.64 16.75
CA ARG A 141 11.79 3.22 16.48
C ARG A 141 10.47 2.82 15.85
N ALA A 142 10.53 2.02 14.81
CA ALA A 142 9.33 1.54 14.13
C ALA A 142 9.33 0.03 13.98
N SER A 143 8.15 -0.52 13.75
CA SER A 143 7.97 -1.88 13.25
C SER A 143 7.28 -1.82 11.90
N VAL A 144 7.61 -2.73 10.97
CA VAL A 144 7.05 -2.77 9.62
C VAL A 144 6.19 -4.01 9.47
N PHE A 145 5.01 -3.84 8.87
CA PHE A 145 4.09 -4.94 8.61
C PHE A 145 3.68 -4.97 7.14
N HIS A 146 3.85 -6.15 6.56
CA HIS A 146 3.61 -6.46 5.15
C HIS A 146 2.35 -7.31 4.96
N SER A 147 1.83 -7.34 3.74
CA SER A 147 0.71 -8.21 3.35
C SER A 147 1.12 -9.64 3.01
N SER A 148 2.40 -9.85 2.68
CA SER A 148 2.88 -11.11 2.12
C SER A 148 4.36 -11.34 2.39
N ARG A 149 4.74 -12.62 2.54
CA ARG A 149 6.14 -13.05 2.70
C ARG A 149 6.97 -12.92 1.43
N ASN A 150 6.32 -12.75 0.28
CA ASN A 150 6.98 -12.78 -1.03
C ASN A 150 7.40 -11.38 -1.55
N MET A 151 7.21 -10.32 -0.77
CA MET A 151 7.70 -8.99 -1.13
C MET A 151 9.21 -8.87 -0.87
N SER A 152 9.93 -8.26 -1.81
CA SER A 152 11.39 -8.08 -1.75
C SER A 152 11.79 -6.94 -0.81
N ASP A 153 12.74 -7.22 0.09
CA ASP A 153 13.12 -6.33 1.21
C ASP A 153 14.07 -5.19 0.85
N ILE A 154 14.77 -5.32 -0.27
CA ILE A 154 15.92 -4.45 -0.57
C ILE A 154 15.50 -2.99 -0.72
N ALA A 155 14.25 -2.76 -1.14
CA ALA A 155 13.72 -1.42 -1.34
C ALA A 155 13.42 -0.69 -0.02
N SER A 156 12.80 -1.37 0.94
CA SER A 156 12.38 -0.71 2.17
C SER A 156 13.56 -0.44 3.12
N SER A 157 14.55 -1.33 3.19
CA SER A 157 15.68 -1.19 4.13
C SER A 157 16.51 0.07 3.89
N LYS A 158 16.86 0.36 2.63
CA LYS A 158 17.63 1.57 2.26
C LYS A 158 16.86 2.85 2.52
N LEU A 159 15.53 2.85 2.38
CA LEU A 159 14.71 4.00 2.73
C LEU A 159 14.75 4.28 4.24
N PHE A 160 14.69 3.24 5.07
CA PHE A 160 14.83 3.39 6.52
C PHE A 160 16.23 3.85 6.94
N GLU A 161 17.28 3.36 6.27
CA GLU A 161 18.65 3.82 6.49
C GLU A 161 18.83 5.32 6.23
N ILE A 162 18.31 5.85 5.11
CA ILE A 162 18.44 7.30 4.83
C ILE A 162 17.58 8.16 5.76
N LEU A 163 16.52 7.60 6.34
CA LEU A 163 15.71 8.26 7.35
C LEU A 163 16.34 8.22 8.74
N ASP A 164 17.42 7.46 8.93
CA ASP A 164 17.97 7.12 10.24
C ASP A 164 16.93 6.47 11.17
N LEU A 165 15.99 5.71 10.59
CA LEU A 165 14.90 5.09 11.34
C LEU A 165 15.27 3.67 11.77
N LYS A 166 15.26 3.40 13.07
CA LYS A 166 15.51 2.06 13.60
C LYS A 166 14.28 1.16 13.47
N ILE A 167 14.38 0.10 12.67
CA ILE A 167 13.35 -0.94 12.60
C ILE A 167 13.60 -2.02 13.66
N LEU A 168 12.61 -2.26 14.53
CA LEU A 168 12.69 -3.24 15.62
C LEU A 168 12.10 -4.59 15.26
N TYR A 169 11.08 -4.59 14.39
CA TYR A 169 10.35 -5.77 13.99
C TYR A 169 9.86 -5.62 12.55
N ASP A 170 9.96 -6.70 11.78
CA ASP A 170 9.46 -6.83 10.42
C ASP A 170 8.58 -8.09 10.40
N ASP A 171 7.27 -7.91 10.26
CA ASP A 171 6.31 -9.00 10.16
C ASP A 171 5.70 -9.08 8.76
N ARG A 172 5.72 -10.30 8.22
CA ARG A 172 5.16 -10.62 6.90
C ARG A 172 3.96 -11.54 6.97
N ASN A 173 3.47 -11.78 8.18
CA ASN A 173 2.24 -12.51 8.39
C ASN A 173 1.09 -11.52 8.47
N ALA A 174 0.38 -11.37 7.35
CA ALA A 174 -0.92 -10.75 7.36
C ALA A 174 -1.99 -11.74 7.80
N TYR A 175 -2.92 -11.28 8.63
CA TYR A 175 -4.10 -12.05 9.07
C TYR A 175 -5.42 -11.35 8.77
N PHE A 176 -5.39 -10.13 8.24
CA PHE A 176 -6.59 -9.33 7.95
C PHE A 176 -7.52 -10.03 6.95
N GLN A 177 -6.99 -10.83 6.03
CA GLN A 177 -7.77 -11.58 5.07
C GLN A 177 -8.76 -12.52 5.77
N TYR A 178 -8.41 -13.09 6.92
CA TYR A 178 -9.34 -13.96 7.66
C TYR A 178 -10.54 -13.20 8.23
N GLU A 179 -10.58 -11.87 8.25
CA GLU A 179 -11.67 -11.08 8.83
C GLU A 179 -13.05 -11.46 8.23
N ILE A 180 -13.09 -11.83 6.95
CA ILE A 180 -14.31 -12.20 6.24
C ILE A 180 -14.91 -13.52 6.75
N PHE A 181 -14.07 -14.50 7.09
CA PHE A 181 -14.51 -15.87 7.42
C PHE A 181 -14.38 -16.23 8.89
N ASN A 182 -13.37 -15.67 9.57
CA ASN A 182 -13.08 -15.91 10.97
C ASN A 182 -12.47 -14.64 11.61
N PRO A 183 -13.31 -13.63 11.92
CA PRO A 183 -12.86 -12.36 12.46
C PRO A 183 -12.11 -12.49 13.79
N ASP A 184 -12.53 -13.42 14.67
CA ASP A 184 -11.85 -13.64 15.95
C ASP A 184 -10.41 -14.11 15.75
N LEU A 185 -10.19 -15.01 14.77
CA LEU A 185 -8.84 -15.44 14.38
C LEU A 185 -8.03 -14.27 13.83
N ALA A 186 -8.60 -13.52 12.88
CA ALA A 186 -7.95 -12.36 12.28
C ALA A 186 -7.49 -11.37 13.35
N TYR A 187 -8.40 -10.98 14.25
CA TYR A 187 -8.11 -10.03 15.31
C TYR A 187 -7.10 -10.58 16.30
N LYS A 188 -7.20 -11.86 16.70
CA LYS A 188 -6.28 -12.47 17.67
C LYS A 188 -4.84 -12.51 17.15
N TYR A 189 -4.63 -12.90 15.90
CA TYR A 189 -3.27 -12.99 15.35
C TYR A 189 -2.70 -11.62 14.95
N SER A 190 -3.53 -10.72 14.41
CA SER A 190 -3.12 -9.33 14.21
C SER A 190 -2.75 -8.64 15.54
N ALA A 191 -3.50 -8.89 16.61
CA ALA A 191 -3.18 -8.35 17.93
C ALA A 191 -1.81 -8.81 18.44
N ARG A 192 -1.43 -10.07 18.22
CA ARG A 192 -0.10 -10.61 18.60
C ARG A 192 1.06 -9.93 17.88
N GLY A 193 0.90 -9.64 16.59
CA GLY A 193 1.90 -8.88 15.84
C GLY A 193 2.07 -7.48 16.43
N LEU A 194 0.94 -6.80 16.69
CA LEU A 194 0.95 -5.48 17.30
C LEU A 194 1.51 -5.47 18.75
N GLU A 195 1.24 -6.52 19.54
CA GLU A 195 1.86 -6.73 20.85
C GLU A 195 3.38 -6.78 20.75
N MET A 196 3.92 -7.51 19.78
CA MET A 196 5.36 -7.59 19.56
C MET A 196 5.96 -6.21 19.26
N ALA A 197 5.35 -5.46 18.34
CA ALA A 197 5.79 -4.10 18.02
C ALA A 197 5.76 -3.18 19.26
N PHE A 198 4.72 -3.29 20.07
CA PHE A 198 4.56 -2.52 21.31
C PHE A 198 5.59 -2.92 22.37
N ASP A 199 5.76 -4.21 22.64
CA ASP A 199 6.67 -4.75 23.67
C ASP A 199 8.14 -4.50 23.34
N LEU A 200 8.50 -4.42 22.06
CA LEU A 200 9.83 -4.01 21.62
C LEU A 200 10.06 -2.50 21.77
N GLY A 201 9.02 -1.71 22.05
CA GLY A 201 9.10 -0.27 22.22
C GLY A 201 9.12 0.51 20.90
N SER A 202 8.32 0.09 19.93
CA SER A 202 8.09 0.89 18.72
C SER A 202 7.29 2.15 19.06
N ASP A 203 7.68 3.28 18.49
CA ASP A 203 6.95 4.55 18.59
C ASP A 203 5.78 4.61 17.61
N PHE A 204 5.91 3.93 16.45
CA PHE A 204 4.85 3.75 15.48
C PHE A 204 5.06 2.47 14.65
N VAL A 205 4.02 2.10 13.92
CA VAL A 205 4.07 1.00 12.95
C VAL A 205 4.01 1.56 11.54
N ILE A 206 4.81 1.01 10.61
CA ILE A 206 4.70 1.27 9.18
C ILE A 206 3.91 0.14 8.54
N SER A 207 2.89 0.49 7.76
CA SER A 207 2.16 -0.48 6.96
C SER A 207 2.30 -0.17 5.48
N ASN A 208 2.64 -1.20 4.70
CA ASN A 208 2.62 -1.14 3.24
C ASN A 208 1.34 -1.76 2.65
N SER A 209 0.37 -2.12 3.49
CA SER A 209 -0.85 -2.84 3.12
C SER A 209 -2.06 -2.13 3.70
N ILE A 210 -3.09 -1.92 2.88
CA ILE A 210 -4.33 -1.32 3.39
C ILE A 210 -5.07 -2.28 4.31
N GLY A 211 -5.00 -3.58 4.06
CA GLY A 211 -5.58 -4.59 4.95
C GLY A 211 -4.97 -4.54 6.35
N VAL A 212 -3.65 -4.48 6.44
CA VAL A 212 -2.93 -4.34 7.72
C VAL A 212 -3.22 -3.00 8.38
N PHE A 213 -3.16 -1.90 7.63
CA PHE A 213 -3.54 -0.59 8.15
C PHE A 213 -4.97 -0.59 8.71
N SER A 214 -5.93 -1.18 8.00
CA SER A 214 -7.33 -1.25 8.43
C SER A 214 -7.49 -2.00 9.75
N ILE A 215 -6.85 -3.16 9.91
CA ILE A 215 -6.97 -3.94 11.14
C ILE A 215 -6.30 -3.24 12.33
N PHE A 216 -5.15 -2.61 12.12
CA PHE A 216 -4.42 -1.92 13.20
C PHE A 216 -4.99 -0.55 13.53
N ASP A 217 -5.46 0.24 12.58
CA ASP A 217 -6.00 1.57 12.82
C ASP A 217 -7.53 1.52 13.01
N LYS A 218 -8.25 1.08 11.98
CA LYS A 218 -9.73 1.12 11.96
C LYS A 218 -10.39 0.08 12.87
N ARG A 219 -9.72 -1.03 13.14
CA ARG A 219 -10.20 -2.10 14.03
C ARG A 219 -9.42 -2.20 15.34
N ARG A 220 -8.65 -1.15 15.72
CA ARG A 220 -7.87 -1.09 16.99
C ARG A 220 -8.65 -1.59 18.21
N ASN A 221 -9.88 -1.10 18.40
CA ASN A 221 -10.69 -1.52 19.55
C ASN A 221 -11.04 -3.01 19.55
N LYS A 222 -11.21 -3.63 18.37
CA LYS A 222 -11.51 -5.06 18.26
C LYS A 222 -10.26 -5.89 18.59
N ILE A 223 -9.11 -5.52 18.04
CA ILE A 223 -7.84 -6.21 18.34
C ILE A 223 -7.44 -6.05 19.82
N SER A 224 -7.62 -4.87 20.41
CA SER A 224 -7.38 -4.64 21.84
C SER A 224 -8.28 -5.49 22.74
N LYS A 225 -9.56 -5.64 22.37
CA LYS A 225 -10.53 -6.41 23.15
C LYS A 225 -10.21 -7.91 23.18
N VAL A 226 -9.78 -8.51 22.07
CA VAL A 226 -9.56 -9.97 22.00
C VAL A 226 -8.39 -10.48 22.84
N ILE A 227 -7.46 -9.59 23.21
CA ILE A 227 -6.32 -9.91 24.09
C ILE A 227 -6.32 -9.10 25.39
N ASN A 228 -7.37 -8.32 25.65
CA ASN A 228 -7.52 -7.49 26.83
C ASN A 228 -6.32 -6.55 27.07
N ARG A 229 -5.86 -5.88 26.01
CA ARG A 229 -4.69 -5.00 26.05
C ARG A 229 -4.90 -3.75 25.20
N ASP A 230 -4.52 -2.59 25.75
CA ASP A 230 -4.63 -1.31 25.06
C ASP A 230 -3.36 -1.00 24.25
N PHE A 231 -3.54 -0.51 23.04
CA PHE A 231 -2.47 -0.02 22.15
C PHE A 231 -2.78 1.38 21.61
N LEU A 232 -3.70 2.15 22.20
CA LEU A 232 -4.15 3.43 21.65
C LEU A 232 -3.01 4.44 21.37
N ASN A 233 -1.83 4.26 21.96
CA ASN A 233 -0.68 5.14 21.77
C ASN A 233 0.30 4.66 20.69
N LEU A 234 -0.02 3.60 19.94
CA LEU A 234 0.85 3.06 18.88
C LEU A 234 0.21 3.30 17.50
N PRO A 235 0.45 4.45 16.87
CA PRO A 235 -0.12 4.79 15.57
C PRO A 235 0.45 3.93 14.43
N VAL A 236 -0.27 3.93 13.32
CA VAL A 236 0.11 3.21 12.10
C VAL A 236 0.23 4.22 10.98
N LEU A 237 1.39 4.29 10.33
CA LEU A 237 1.66 5.21 9.22
C LEU A 237 1.90 4.44 7.93
N PHE A 238 1.53 5.04 6.81
CA PHE A 238 2.05 4.63 5.50
C PHE A 238 3.41 5.25 5.26
N LEU A 239 4.26 4.57 4.47
CA LEU A 239 5.60 5.08 4.15
C LEU A 239 5.59 6.51 3.55
N PRO A 240 4.65 6.91 2.67
CA PRO A 240 4.59 8.29 2.19
C PRO A 240 4.41 9.32 3.30
N GLN A 241 3.66 8.99 4.36
CA GLN A 241 3.47 9.88 5.51
C GLN A 241 4.79 10.05 6.27
N VAL A 242 5.52 8.96 6.53
CA VAL A 242 6.84 9.00 7.19
C VAL A 242 7.82 9.88 6.42
N LEU A 243 7.85 9.74 5.08
CA LEU A 243 8.72 10.56 4.22
C LEU A 243 8.32 12.04 4.22
N LEU A 244 7.02 12.36 4.13
CA LEU A 244 6.58 13.75 4.18
C LEU A 244 6.90 14.41 5.54
N LEU A 245 6.71 13.67 6.63
CA LEU A 245 7.10 14.12 7.97
C LEU A 245 8.60 14.39 8.04
N SER A 246 9.45 13.51 7.47
CA SER A 246 10.91 13.73 7.45
C SER A 246 11.31 14.93 6.59
N PHE A 247 10.50 15.31 5.61
CA PHE A 247 10.68 16.54 4.82
C PHE A 247 10.27 17.81 5.58
N GLY A 248 9.73 17.66 6.80
CA GLY A 248 9.22 18.75 7.64
C GLY A 248 7.83 19.22 7.25
N ILE A 249 7.05 18.43 6.50
CA ILE A 249 5.68 18.75 6.15
C ILE A 249 4.77 18.48 7.35
N LYS A 250 4.01 19.50 7.75
CA LYS A 250 3.02 19.44 8.85
C LYS A 250 1.57 19.63 8.41
N ASP A 251 1.35 19.89 7.13
CA ASP A 251 0.02 20.12 6.57
C ASP A 251 -0.76 18.80 6.51
N ASP A 252 -1.76 18.65 7.36
CA ASP A 252 -2.58 17.43 7.39
C ASP A 252 -3.30 17.17 6.06
N THR A 253 -3.62 18.20 5.27
CA THR A 253 -4.23 17.96 3.95
C THR A 253 -3.30 17.16 3.02
N LYS A 254 -1.99 17.29 3.22
CA LYS A 254 -0.96 16.47 2.55
C LYS A 254 -0.70 15.16 3.29
N LEU A 255 -0.66 15.15 4.62
CA LEU A 255 -0.31 13.96 5.39
C LEU A 255 -1.45 12.93 5.48
N GLY A 256 -2.71 13.38 5.43
CA GLY A 256 -3.89 12.52 5.55
C GLY A 256 -4.05 11.87 6.93
N LEU A 257 -3.52 12.46 8.00
CA LEU A 257 -3.60 11.91 9.37
C LEU A 257 -5.00 12.09 9.96
N ARG A 258 -5.78 13.11 9.55
CA ARG A 258 -7.20 13.28 9.97
C ARG A 258 -8.08 12.07 9.76
N TYR A 259 -7.71 11.18 8.83
CA TYR A 259 -8.48 9.99 8.56
C TYR A 259 -8.16 8.85 9.54
N HIS A 260 -7.05 8.92 10.29
CA HIS A 260 -6.62 7.88 11.24
C HIS A 260 -7.59 7.79 12.42
N LYS A 261 -7.79 6.58 12.92
CA LYS A 261 -8.58 6.32 14.13
C LYS A 261 -7.70 6.40 15.37
N VAL A 262 -6.45 5.97 15.25
CA VAL A 262 -5.41 6.09 16.26
C VAL A 262 -4.66 7.40 16.02
N PRO A 263 -4.66 8.36 16.96
CA PRO A 263 -3.97 9.64 16.78
C PRO A 263 -2.47 9.50 16.57
N VAL A 264 -1.88 10.46 15.86
CA VAL A 264 -0.44 10.56 15.60
C VAL A 264 0.08 11.84 16.24
N ASP A 265 0.48 11.76 17.50
CA ASP A 265 0.67 12.94 18.36
C ASP A 265 2.14 13.41 18.47
N PHE A 266 3.08 12.76 17.78
CA PHE A 266 4.51 13.09 17.84
C PHE A 266 4.99 14.05 16.72
N VAL A 267 4.05 14.68 16.00
CA VAL A 267 4.28 15.53 14.81
C VAL A 267 4.18 17.03 15.11
#